data_AF-A0AAW3I037-F1
#
_entry.id   AF-A0AAW3I037-F1
#
_cell.length_a   1.000
_cell.length_b   1.000
_cell.length_c   1.000
_cell.angle_alpha   90.00
_cell.angle_beta   90.00
_cell.angle_gamma   90.00
#
_symmetry.space_group_name_H-M   'P 1'
#
loop_
_entity.id
_entity.type
_entity.pdbx_description
1 polymer ?
#
loop_
_entity_poly.entity_id
_entity_poly.type
_entity_poly.pdbx_seq_one_letter_code
_entity_poly.pdbx_strand_id
1 'polypeptide(L)' 'MAMPQLSEAAEQAIENIGLEILDVESFELRQIRSKDYREIPVWTLWRALRAAYLAGMVDHHRNG' A
#
# COMPACT_ATOMS: atom_id res chain seq x y z
N MET A 1 -8.20 -7.69 14.37
CA MET A 1 -8.77 -8.28 13.13
C MET A 1 -7.60 -8.67 12.24
N ALA A 2 -7.55 -9.92 11.76
CA ALA A 2 -6.54 -10.31 10.77
C ALA A 2 -6.88 -9.59 9.45
N MET A 3 -5.92 -8.85 8.88
CA MET A 3 -6.11 -8.32 7.54
C MET A 3 -6.10 -9.49 6.55
N PRO A 4 -7.05 -9.57 5.61
CA PRO A 4 -7.01 -10.55 4.54
C PRO A 4 -5.65 -10.53 3.84
N GLN A 5 -5.11 -11.70 3.53
CA GLN A 5 -3.94 -11.77 2.67
C GLN A 5 -4.33 -11.33 1.26
N LEU A 6 -3.50 -10.46 0.67
CA LEU A 6 -3.64 -10.07 -0.72
C LEU A 6 -3.13 -11.21 -1.61
N SER A 7 -3.70 -11.31 -2.81
CA SER A 7 -3.11 -12.14 -3.85
C SER A 7 -1.80 -11.51 -4.34
N GLU A 8 -0.90 -12.35 -4.87
CA GLU A 8 0.36 -11.90 -5.47
C GLU A 8 0.14 -10.83 -6.57
N ALA A 9 -0.89 -11.01 -7.39
CA ALA A 9 -1.27 -10.03 -8.41
C ALA A 9 -1.69 -8.67 -7.82
N ALA A 10 -2.37 -8.67 -6.68
CA ALA A 10 -2.75 -7.43 -6.01
C ALA A 10 -1.53 -6.75 -5.36
N GLU A 11 -0.59 -7.52 -4.82
CA GLU A 11 0.67 -6.98 -4.30
C GLU A 11 1.50 -6.35 -5.42
N GLN A 12 1.64 -7.02 -6.57
CA GLN A 12 2.34 -6.47 -7.73
C GLN A 12 1.69 -5.19 -8.26
N ALA A 13 0.36 -5.13 -8.30
CA ALA A 13 -0.36 -3.93 -8.71
C ALA A 13 -0.11 -2.74 -7.76
N ILE A 14 -0.04 -3.00 -6.45
CA ILE A 14 0.29 -1.97 -5.45
C ILE A 14 1.73 -1.50 -5.60
N GLU A 15 2.68 -2.40 -5.89
CA GLU A 15 4.06 -2.04 -6.19
C GLU A 15 4.16 -1.14 -7.43
N ASN A 16 3.45 -1.50 -8.50
CA ASN A 16 3.43 -0.71 -9.73
C ASN A 16 2.84 0.70 -9.49
N ILE A 17 1.81 0.83 -8.63
CA ILE A 17 1.29 2.14 -8.22
C ILE A 17 2.38 2.96 -7.49
N GLY A 18 3.17 2.32 -6.63
CA GLY A 18 4.30 2.95 -5.96
C GLY A 18 5.32 3.50 -6.96
N LEU A 19 5.70 2.68 -7.94
CA LEU A 19 6.68 3.04 -8.96
C LEU A 19 6.17 4.13 -9.92
N GLU A 20 4.98 3.95 -10.47
CA GLU A 20 4.48 4.78 -11.58
C GLU A 20 3.81 6.08 -11.12
N ILE A 21 3.17 6.09 -9.95
CA ILE A 21 2.36 7.23 -9.47
C ILE A 21 3.08 8.00 -8.37
N LEU A 22 3.70 7.28 -7.45
CA LEU A 22 4.31 7.87 -6.26
C LEU A 22 5.82 8.11 -6.42
N ASP A 23 6.42 7.64 -7.52
CA ASP A 23 7.86 7.69 -7.79
C ASP A 23 8.69 7.06 -6.65
N VAL A 24 8.16 5.98 -6.07
CA VAL A 24 8.77 5.22 -4.98
C VAL A 24 9.33 3.91 -5.53
N GLU A 25 10.66 3.82 -5.61
CA GLU A 25 11.37 2.63 -6.13
C GLU A 25 11.13 1.34 -5.33
N SER A 26 10.82 1.45 -4.03
CA SER A 26 10.58 0.28 -3.18
C SER A 26 9.82 0.63 -1.91
N PHE A 27 8.89 -0.25 -1.54
CA PHE A 27 8.23 -0.21 -0.23
C PHE A 27 9.00 -0.94 0.87
N GLU A 28 10.19 -1.49 0.56
CA GLU A 28 11.04 -2.11 1.57
C GLU A 28 11.41 -1.12 2.68
N LEU A 29 11.40 -1.62 3.91
CA LEU A 29 11.72 -0.90 5.13
C LEU A 29 13.16 -0.40 5.12
N ARG A 30 13.46 0.68 4.40
CA ARG A 30 14.57 1.54 4.79
C ARG A 30 14.11 2.33 5.99
N GLN A 31 14.62 1.92 7.15
CA GLN A 31 14.52 2.69 8.40
C GLN A 31 15.36 3.96 8.24
N ILE A 32 14.97 4.85 7.33
CA ILE A 32 15.62 6.14 7.15
C ILE A 32 15.21 6.95 8.37
N ARG A 33 16.16 7.20 9.25
CA ARG A 33 16.05 8.23 10.28
C ARG A 33 16.08 9.60 9.60
N SER A 34 15.09 9.88 8.74
CA SER A 34 14.88 11.24 8.25
C SER A 34 14.27 12.02 9.41
N LYS A 35 14.98 13.07 9.83
CA LYS A 35 14.63 13.91 10.99
C LYS A 35 13.58 14.97 10.62
N ASP A 36 13.05 14.90 9.40
CA ASP A 36 12.11 15.86 8.86
C ASP A 36 10.68 15.31 8.95
N TYR A 37 9.92 15.89 9.88
CA TYR A 37 8.54 15.56 10.24
C TYR A 37 7.48 15.88 9.15
N ARG A 38 7.86 15.94 7.87
CA ARG A 38 6.94 16.25 6.76
C ARG A 38 6.75 15.12 5.75
N GLU A 39 7.53 14.05 5.84
CA GLU A 39 7.43 12.93 4.90
C GLU A 39 6.63 11.80 5.52
N ILE A 40 5.54 11.39 4.85
CA ILE A 40 4.83 10.17 5.19
C ILE A 40 5.80 9.01 4.91
N PRO A 41 6.07 8.14 5.90
CA PRO A 41 6.96 7.01 5.66
C PRO A 41 6.42 6.13 4.53
N VAL A 42 7.30 5.67 3.65
CA VAL A 42 6.95 4.82 2.50
C VAL A 42 6.15 3.57 2.93
N TRP A 43 6.47 2.97 4.07
CA TRP A 43 5.71 1.84 4.63
C TRP A 43 4.26 2.22 5.02
N THR A 44 4.02 3.48 5.39
CA THR A 44 2.67 3.98 5.70
C THR A 44 1.84 4.10 4.43
N LEU A 45 2.45 4.57 3.33
CA LEU A 45 1.81 4.60 2.01
C LEU A 45 1.45 3.19 1.54
N TRP A 46 2.37 2.23 1.68
CA TRP A 46 2.09 0.83 1.36
C TRP A 46 0.89 0.28 2.12
N ARG A 47 0.83 0.51 3.44
CA ARG A 47 -0.30 0.08 4.28
C ARG A 47 -1.61 0.75 3.85
N ALA A 48 -1.58 2.03 3.48
CA ALA A 48 -2.75 2.76 3.03
C ALA A 48 -3.29 2.19 1.70
N LEU A 49 -2.42 1.91 0.73
CA LEU A 49 -2.81 1.31 -0.55
C LEU A 49 -3.44 -0.08 -0.35
N ARG A 50 -2.85 -0.93 0.50
CA ARG A 50 -3.45 -2.24 0.84
C ARG A 50 -4.83 -2.10 1.49
N ALA A 51 -4.98 -1.16 2.42
CA ALA A 51 -6.26 -0.90 3.07
C ALA A 51 -7.33 -0.40 2.08
N ALA A 52 -6.96 0.49 1.16
CA ALA A 52 -7.86 1.00 0.12
C ALA A 52 -8.32 -0.12 -0.84
N TYR A 53 -7.40 -0.98 -1.27
CA TYR A 53 -7.72 -2.14 -2.09
C TYR A 53 -8.72 -3.07 -1.39
N LEU A 54 -8.46 -3.43 -0.13
CA LEU A 54 -9.36 -4.27 0.67
C LEU A 54 -10.73 -3.62 0.89
N ALA A 55 -10.78 -2.30 1.11
CA ALA A 55 -12.04 -1.58 1.26
C ALA A 55 -12.88 -1.63 -0.03
N GLY A 56 -12.24 -1.47 -1.20
CA GLY A 56 -12.91 -1.60 -2.50
C GLY A 56 -13.44 -3.03 -2.75
N MET A 57 -12.70 -4.05 -2.33
CA MET A 57 -13.17 -5.44 -2.42
C MET A 57 -14.40 -5.70 -1.54
N VAL A 58 -14.43 -5.17 -0.31
CA VAL A 58 -15.57 -5.35 0.60
C VAL A 58 -16.85 -4.75 0.02
N ASP A 59 -16.75 -3.64 -0.70
CA ASP A 59 -17.90 -3.02 -1.39
C ASP A 59 -18.35 -3.84 -2.61
N HIS A 60 -17.40 -4.38 -3.38
CA HIS A 60 -17.71 -5.23 -4.53
C HIS A 60 -18.46 -6.51 -4.14
N HIS A 61 -18.15 -7.10 -3.00
CA HIS A 61 -18.85 -8.28 -2.47
C HIS A 61 -20.24 -7.98 -1.86
N ARG A 62 -20.59 -6.71 -1.62
CA ARG A 62 -21.89 -6.30 -1.08
C ARG A 62 -22.94 -5.97 -2.15
N ASN A 63 -22.48 -5.63 -3.35
CA ASN A 63 -23.33 -5.30 -4.50
C ASN A 63 -23.42 -6.42 -5.56
N GLY A 64 -22.92 -7.62 -5.23
CA GLY A 64 -23.05 -8.83 -6.03
C GLY A 64 -24.21 -9.72 -5.58
#